data_AF-A0A812RZU7-F1
#
_entry.id   AF-A0A812RZU7-F1
#
_cell.length_a   1.000
_cell.length_b   1.000
_cell.length_c   1.000
_cell.angle_alpha   90.00
_cell.angle_beta   90.00
_cell.angle_gamma   90.00
#
_symmetry.space_group_name_H-M   'P 1'
#
loop_
_entity.id
_entity.type
_entity.pdbx_description
1 polymer ?
#
loop_
_entity_poly.entity_id
_entity_poly.type
_entity_poly.pdbx_seq_one_letter_code
_entity_poly.pdbx_strand_id
1 'polypeptide(L)'
;MVLSEAQTLAVQQLRLQLTSPESAAKHVSEAERDRRMAHLKSTLVGLSIEGPMEPGRKVLDECAHQEATGQLKYLPPEKCVSRMHEAVSWAEYDRYVTRLFAHLHREAPPGFGRVSVSQIVEADRKVFSKLIEQDVKPQKAGDGSYPLDKALGEALTSYEVSFCLMHLPLKGPSAPPARPNKRGRDEQPSKGRGRGRASSSKGKGHSKSSPSWVSIPKFIRDRGGVASLPSGEAVCFDFNIHGDKCKCKPDSCPRKHVCAKCFGNHPH
;
A
#
# COMPACT_ATOMS: atom_id res chain seq x y z
N MET A 1 53.03 41.89 -20.73
CA MET A 1 51.97 42.64 -21.42
C MET A 1 50.93 41.71 -22.05
N VAL A 2 51.32 40.77 -22.92
CA VAL A 2 50.37 39.85 -23.59
C VAL A 2 49.63 38.89 -22.64
N LEU A 3 50.27 38.44 -21.55
CA LEU A 3 49.64 37.56 -20.55
C LEU A 3 48.53 38.25 -19.75
N SER A 4 48.73 39.51 -19.36
CA SER A 4 47.72 40.27 -18.60
C SER A 4 46.51 40.65 -19.47
N GLU A 5 46.74 40.91 -20.76
CA GLU A 5 45.66 41.13 -21.74
C GLU A 5 44.83 39.85 -21.95
N ALA A 6 45.49 38.69 -22.10
CA ALA A 6 44.81 37.40 -22.21
C ALA A 6 44.00 37.04 -20.95
N GLN A 7 44.55 37.29 -19.75
CA GLN A 7 43.84 37.10 -18.49
C GLN A 7 42.62 38.02 -18.36
N THR A 8 42.75 39.29 -18.76
CA THR A 8 41.66 40.26 -18.71
C THR A 8 40.53 39.87 -19.69
N LEU A 9 40.88 39.44 -20.89
CA LEU A 9 39.93 38.92 -21.89
C LEU A 9 39.21 37.67 -21.39
N ALA A 10 39.93 36.71 -20.79
CA ALA A 10 39.33 35.51 -20.23
C ALA A 10 38.34 35.84 -19.09
N VAL A 11 38.71 36.75 -18.18
CA VAL A 11 37.82 37.19 -17.09
C VAL A 11 36.60 37.95 -17.63
N GLN A 12 36.77 38.81 -18.65
CA GLN A 12 35.64 39.49 -19.29
C GLN A 12 34.71 38.50 -19.98
N GLN A 13 35.24 37.51 -20.69
CA GLN A 13 34.44 36.47 -21.34
C GLN A 13 33.65 35.65 -20.31
N LEU A 14 34.28 35.27 -19.19
CA LEU A 14 33.60 34.59 -18.09
C LEU A 14 32.49 35.46 -17.47
N ARG A 15 32.74 36.76 -17.25
CA ARG A 15 31.71 37.68 -16.76
C ARG A 15 30.53 37.78 -17.73
N LEU A 16 30.79 37.92 -19.03
CA LEU A 16 29.75 37.98 -20.06
C LEU A 16 28.94 36.68 -20.13
N GLN A 17 29.58 35.54 -19.94
CA GLN A 17 28.90 34.25 -19.84
C GLN A 17 27.97 34.17 -18.63
N LEU A 18 28.38 34.74 -17.48
CA LEU A 18 27.57 34.79 -16.26
C LEU A 18 26.44 35.83 -16.32
N THR A 19 26.64 36.97 -16.99
CA THR A 19 25.66 38.05 -17.10
C THR A 19 24.72 37.91 -18.30
N SER A 20 24.95 36.93 -19.18
CA SER A 20 24.08 36.68 -20.33
C SER A 20 22.65 36.36 -19.87
N PRO A 21 21.61 36.97 -20.49
CA PRO A 21 20.22 36.76 -20.09
C PRO A 21 19.87 35.27 -20.17
N GLU A 22 19.09 34.80 -19.19
CA GLU A 22 18.72 33.39 -18.96
C GLU A 22 18.41 32.66 -20.28
N SER A 23 19.37 31.90 -20.79
CA SER A 23 19.05 30.84 -21.75
C SER A 23 18.21 29.83 -20.98
N ALA A 24 16.95 29.66 -21.39
CA ALA A 24 16.06 28.71 -20.75
C ALA A 24 16.76 27.34 -20.68
N ALA A 25 16.81 26.78 -19.47
CA ALA A 25 17.37 25.45 -19.25
C ALA A 25 16.73 24.48 -20.25
N LYS A 26 17.56 23.76 -21.02
CA LYS A 26 17.05 22.80 -22.00
C LYS A 26 16.30 21.71 -21.25
N HIS A 27 15.09 21.42 -21.70
CA HIS A 27 14.25 20.37 -21.12
C HIS A 27 14.95 19.01 -21.24
N VAL A 28 15.34 18.44 -20.11
CA VAL A 28 15.95 17.11 -20.03
C VAL A 28 14.88 16.06 -20.39
N SER A 29 15.25 14.94 -21.00
CA SER A 29 14.27 13.87 -21.27
C SER A 29 13.79 13.24 -19.95
N GLU A 30 12.57 12.70 -19.92
CA GLU A 30 12.03 12.08 -18.70
C GLU A 30 12.89 10.89 -18.24
N ALA A 31 13.34 10.06 -19.18
CA ALA A 31 14.25 8.94 -18.88
C ALA A 31 15.59 9.40 -18.26
N GLU A 32 16.14 10.53 -18.70
CA GLU A 32 17.40 11.05 -18.13
C GLU A 32 17.18 11.63 -16.73
N ARG A 33 16.03 12.28 -16.48
CA ARG A 33 15.68 12.73 -15.13
C ARG A 33 15.55 11.57 -14.16
N ASP A 34 14.87 10.52 -14.56
CA ASP A 34 14.68 9.33 -13.73
C ASP A 34 16.02 8.66 -13.41
N ARG A 35 16.91 8.56 -14.40
CA ARG A 35 18.27 8.04 -14.23
C ARG A 35 19.07 8.88 -13.21
N ARG A 36 19.05 10.21 -13.35
CA ARG A 36 19.72 11.14 -12.43
C ARG A 36 19.15 11.05 -11.03
N MET A 37 17.82 10.94 -10.91
CA MET A 37 17.16 10.86 -9.62
C MET A 37 17.49 9.53 -8.90
N ALA A 38 17.51 8.42 -9.63
CA ALA A 38 17.94 7.13 -9.10
C ALA A 38 19.40 7.17 -8.61
N HIS A 39 20.29 7.82 -9.37
CA HIS A 39 21.69 7.99 -8.97
C HIS A 39 21.85 8.86 -7.72
N LEU A 40 21.10 9.96 -7.60
CA LEU A 40 21.11 10.80 -6.41
C LEU A 40 20.58 10.05 -5.18
N LYS A 41 19.50 9.27 -5.34
CA LYS A 41 18.98 8.40 -4.27
C LYS A 41 20.01 7.38 -3.79
N SER A 42 20.80 6.78 -4.69
CA SER A 42 21.84 5.81 -4.29
C SER A 42 23.08 6.45 -3.67
N THR A 43 23.39 7.68 -4.06
CA THR A 43 24.60 8.40 -3.60
C THR A 43 24.36 9.07 -2.24
N LEU A 44 23.17 9.62 -2.03
CA LEU A 44 22.79 10.37 -0.84
C LEU A 44 22.05 9.50 0.17
N VAL A 45 22.71 8.43 0.64
CA VAL A 45 22.14 7.46 1.60
C VAL A 45 21.73 8.04 2.96
N GLY A 46 22.15 9.28 3.28
CA GLY A 46 21.79 9.98 4.52
C GLY A 46 20.61 10.96 4.38
N LEU A 47 20.07 11.17 3.17
CA LEU A 47 18.97 12.09 2.89
C LEU A 47 17.79 11.31 2.31
N SER A 48 16.61 11.45 2.91
CA SER A 48 15.38 10.88 2.34
C SER A 48 14.88 11.78 1.21
N ILE A 49 15.11 11.35 -0.03
CA ILE A 49 14.66 12.03 -1.25
C ILE A 49 13.46 11.27 -1.83
N GLU A 50 12.41 11.10 -1.03
CA GLU A 50 11.21 10.36 -1.43
C GLU A 50 9.94 11.18 -1.16
N GLY A 51 8.94 11.00 -2.03
CA GLY A 51 7.63 11.64 -1.92
C GLY A 51 7.70 13.17 -1.81
N PRO A 52 7.29 13.78 -0.68
CA PRO A 52 7.26 15.24 -0.53
C PRO A 52 8.65 15.89 -0.52
N MET A 53 9.71 15.11 -0.29
CA MET A 53 11.10 15.57 -0.27
C MET A 53 11.79 15.43 -1.63
N GLU A 54 11.09 14.98 -2.66
CA GLU A 54 11.64 14.92 -4.01
C GLU A 54 11.77 16.35 -4.59
N PRO A 55 12.94 16.70 -5.15
CA PRO A 55 13.14 18.00 -5.78
C PRO A 55 12.26 18.14 -7.03
N GLY A 56 11.81 19.37 -7.31
CA GLY A 56 11.06 19.70 -8.52
C GLY A 56 11.89 19.48 -9.79
N ARG A 57 11.19 19.18 -10.89
CA ARG A 57 11.78 18.94 -12.22
C ARG A 57 12.53 20.16 -12.72
N LYS A 58 12.01 21.38 -12.47
CA LYS A 58 12.70 22.64 -12.79
C LYS A 58 14.09 22.77 -12.17
N VAL A 59 14.25 22.36 -10.91
CA VAL A 59 15.55 22.41 -10.21
C VAL A 59 16.54 21.45 -10.86
N LEU A 60 16.07 20.23 -11.17
CA LEU A 60 16.89 19.22 -11.85
C LEU A 60 17.31 19.66 -13.25
N ASP A 61 16.39 20.26 -14.01
CA ASP A 61 16.65 20.77 -15.36
C ASP A 61 17.67 21.93 -15.32
N GLU A 62 17.56 22.83 -14.35
CA GLU A 62 18.52 23.92 -14.14
C GLU A 62 19.91 23.37 -13.77
N CYS A 63 20.00 22.44 -12.82
CA CYS A 63 21.27 21.80 -12.47
C CYS A 63 21.89 21.04 -13.67
N ALA A 64 21.09 20.35 -14.47
CA ALA A 64 21.55 19.68 -15.68
C ALA A 64 22.04 20.68 -16.73
N HIS A 65 21.38 21.82 -16.85
CA HIS A 65 21.81 22.89 -17.74
C HIS A 65 23.13 23.53 -17.28
N GLN A 66 23.30 23.75 -15.97
CA GLN A 66 24.54 24.26 -15.39
C GLN A 66 25.71 23.29 -15.59
N GLU A 67 25.48 21.99 -15.44
CA GLU A 67 26.46 20.95 -15.76
C GLU A 67 26.84 20.97 -17.25
N ALA A 68 25.86 21.03 -18.15
CA ALA A 68 26.09 21.02 -19.60
C ALA A 68 26.80 22.29 -20.12
N THR A 69 26.56 23.43 -19.47
CA THR A 69 27.19 24.72 -19.84
C THR A 69 28.51 24.96 -19.11
N GLY A 70 28.82 24.19 -18.07
CA GLY A 70 29.97 24.41 -17.19
C GLY A 70 29.86 25.70 -16.38
N GLN A 71 28.66 26.25 -16.20
CA GLN A 71 28.40 27.51 -15.49
C GLN A 71 27.62 27.24 -14.21
N LEU A 72 28.26 27.44 -13.05
CA LEU A 72 27.58 27.38 -11.77
C LEU A 72 26.85 28.70 -11.50
N LYS A 73 25.52 28.64 -11.38
CA LYS A 73 24.68 29.80 -11.07
C LYS A 73 24.04 29.62 -9.71
N TYR A 74 23.97 30.71 -8.94
CA TYR A 74 23.26 30.71 -7.67
C TYR A 74 21.77 30.45 -7.90
N LEU A 75 21.26 29.37 -7.31
CA LEU A 75 19.84 29.05 -7.33
C LEU A 75 19.22 29.52 -6.01
N PRO A 76 18.36 30.57 -6.03
CA PRO A 76 17.70 31.03 -4.83
C PRO A 76 16.80 29.94 -4.24
N PRO A 77 16.68 29.83 -2.90
CA PRO A 77 15.86 28.81 -2.24
C PRO A 77 14.38 28.80 -2.69
N GLU A 78 13.86 29.95 -3.11
CA GLU A 78 12.50 30.11 -3.65
C GLU A 78 12.26 29.31 -4.94
N LYS A 79 13.31 29.09 -5.75
CA LYS A 79 13.26 28.24 -6.96
C LYS A 79 13.44 26.76 -6.61
N CYS A 80 13.95 26.44 -5.42
CA CYS A 80 14.18 25.08 -4.92
C CYS A 80 12.91 24.46 -4.31
N VAL A 81 11.89 24.27 -5.14
CA VAL A 81 10.60 23.68 -4.70
C VAL A 81 10.61 22.16 -4.81
N SER A 82 9.76 21.50 -4.02
CA SER A 82 9.51 20.06 -4.16
C SER A 82 8.66 19.75 -5.39
N ARG A 83 8.68 18.49 -5.84
CA ARG A 83 7.86 18.01 -6.96
C ARG A 83 6.37 18.24 -6.73
N MET A 84 5.90 18.13 -5.49
CA MET A 84 4.51 18.38 -5.14
C MET A 84 4.15 19.86 -5.33
N HIS A 85 4.97 20.77 -4.79
CA HIS A 85 4.75 22.22 -4.90
C HIS A 85 4.91 22.77 -6.31
N GLU A 86 5.60 22.04 -7.20
CA GLU A 86 5.69 22.38 -8.61
C GLU A 86 4.37 22.12 -9.38
N ALA A 87 3.60 21.13 -8.93
CA ALA A 87 2.38 20.67 -9.61
C ALA A 87 1.10 21.33 -9.08
N VAL A 88 1.05 21.60 -7.77
CA VAL A 88 -0.11 22.17 -7.07
C VAL A 88 0.37 23.20 -6.06
N SER A 89 -0.41 24.26 -5.84
CA SER A 89 -0.13 25.17 -4.75
C SER A 89 -0.48 24.54 -3.39
N TRP A 90 0.20 25.00 -2.34
CA TRP A 90 -0.01 24.47 -0.99
C TRP A 90 -1.44 24.71 -0.47
N ALA A 91 -2.01 25.89 -0.70
CA ALA A 91 -3.32 26.25 -0.16
C ALA A 91 -4.44 25.38 -0.77
N GLU A 92 -4.37 25.11 -2.06
CA GLU A 92 -5.34 24.28 -2.76
C GLU A 92 -5.18 22.80 -2.42
N TYR A 93 -3.94 22.32 -2.25
CA TYR A 93 -3.67 20.98 -1.74
C TYR A 93 -4.23 20.79 -0.32
N ASP A 94 -3.95 21.72 0.60
CA ASP A 94 -4.47 21.67 1.97
C ASP A 94 -6.01 21.70 1.98
N ARG A 95 -6.61 22.55 1.15
CA ARG A 95 -8.07 22.62 0.99
C ARG A 95 -8.65 21.33 0.41
N TYR A 96 -7.96 20.69 -0.53
CA TYR A 96 -8.36 19.40 -1.11
C TYR A 96 -8.38 18.30 -0.05
N VAL A 97 -7.27 18.13 0.67
CA VAL A 97 -7.10 17.13 1.73
C VAL A 97 -8.12 17.37 2.85
N THR A 98 -8.22 18.61 3.33
CA THR A 98 -9.18 19.00 4.38
C THR A 98 -10.62 18.68 3.98
N ARG A 99 -11.01 18.91 2.72
CA ARG A 99 -12.35 18.54 2.24
C ARG A 99 -12.58 17.04 2.28
N LEU A 100 -11.64 16.22 1.78
CA LEU A 100 -11.79 14.76 1.79
C LEU A 100 -11.93 14.22 3.23
N PHE A 101 -11.05 14.66 4.14
CA PHE A 101 -11.11 14.23 5.54
C PHE A 101 -12.33 14.79 6.30
N ALA A 102 -12.92 15.90 5.84
CA ALA A 102 -14.19 16.36 6.39
C ALA A 102 -15.32 15.34 6.15
N HIS A 103 -15.28 14.54 5.08
CA HIS A 103 -16.25 13.46 4.86
C HIS A 103 -16.07 12.28 5.82
N LEU A 104 -14.85 12.03 6.30
CA LEU A 104 -14.58 10.97 7.29
C LEU A 104 -15.26 11.24 8.63
N HIS A 105 -15.27 12.51 9.05
CA HIS A 105 -15.75 12.92 10.37
C HIS A 105 -17.25 13.26 10.38
N ARG A 106 -17.93 13.26 9.22
CA ARG A 106 -19.37 13.48 9.16
C ARG A 106 -20.14 12.41 9.92
N GLU A 107 -21.17 12.83 10.64
CA GLU A 107 -22.09 11.91 11.30
C GLU A 107 -23.00 11.25 10.26
N ALA A 108 -23.11 9.93 10.36
CA ALA A 108 -23.96 9.17 9.45
C ALA A 108 -25.43 9.35 9.86
N PRO A 109 -26.35 9.60 8.92
CA PRO A 109 -27.77 9.57 9.20
C PRO A 109 -28.23 8.20 9.74
N PRO A 110 -29.35 8.13 10.48
CA PRO A 110 -29.88 6.88 11.00
C PRO A 110 -30.09 5.84 9.88
N GLY A 111 -29.57 4.63 10.07
CA GLY A 111 -29.65 3.53 9.08
C GLY A 111 -28.50 3.50 8.06
N PHE A 112 -27.61 4.50 8.05
CA PHE A 112 -26.42 4.55 7.20
C PHE A 112 -25.13 4.42 8.03
N GLY A 113 -24.08 3.89 7.41
CA GLY A 113 -22.74 3.81 8.00
C GLY A 113 -21.93 5.07 7.70
N ARG A 114 -20.99 5.42 8.58
CA ARG A 114 -20.01 6.51 8.33
C ARG A 114 -19.21 6.22 7.06
N VAL A 115 -18.79 7.29 6.39
CA VAL A 115 -17.87 7.17 5.25
C VAL A 115 -16.58 6.52 5.73
N SER A 116 -16.19 5.41 5.10
CA SER A 116 -14.96 4.70 5.45
C SER A 116 -13.73 5.30 4.77
N VAL A 117 -12.54 5.03 5.32
CA VAL A 117 -11.26 5.39 4.68
C VAL A 117 -11.17 4.80 3.26
N SER A 118 -11.66 3.57 3.06
CA SER A 118 -11.69 2.93 1.73
C SER A 118 -12.53 3.71 0.72
N GLN A 119 -13.65 4.30 1.15
CA GLN A 119 -14.48 5.15 0.28
C GLN A 119 -13.77 6.44 -0.10
N ILE A 120 -13.02 7.04 0.84
CA ILE A 120 -12.22 8.24 0.56
C ILE A 120 -11.11 7.93 -0.43
N VAL A 121 -10.41 6.81 -0.28
CA VAL A 121 -9.37 6.38 -1.23
C VAL A 121 -9.96 6.13 -2.63
N GLU A 122 -11.17 5.57 -2.72
CA GLU A 122 -11.84 5.38 -4.00
C GLU A 122 -12.26 6.73 -4.63
N ALA A 123 -12.76 7.67 -3.81
CA ALA A 123 -13.07 9.01 -4.25
C ALA A 123 -11.83 9.76 -4.76
N ASP A 124 -10.70 9.65 -4.03
CA ASP A 124 -9.40 10.21 -4.40
C ASP A 124 -8.91 9.65 -5.74
N ARG A 125 -8.96 8.31 -5.92
CA ARG A 125 -8.66 7.68 -7.21
C ARG A 125 -9.51 8.23 -8.35
N LYS A 126 -10.82 8.39 -8.12
CA LYS A 126 -11.74 8.95 -9.12
C LYS A 126 -11.42 10.39 -9.49
N VAL A 127 -11.00 11.22 -8.52
CA VAL A 127 -10.53 12.58 -8.82
C VAL A 127 -9.37 12.51 -9.82
N PHE A 128 -8.35 11.70 -9.55
CA PHE A 128 -7.20 11.59 -10.45
C PHE A 128 -7.55 10.99 -11.81
N SER A 129 -8.47 10.02 -11.89
CA SER A 129 -8.98 9.52 -13.17
C SER A 129 -9.61 10.64 -14.01
N LYS A 130 -10.40 11.53 -13.39
CA LYS A 130 -10.98 12.68 -14.09
C LYS A 130 -9.95 13.71 -14.53
N LEU A 131 -8.95 13.96 -13.71
CA LEU A 131 -7.86 14.88 -14.07
C LEU A 131 -7.09 14.37 -15.30
N ILE A 132 -6.92 13.05 -15.43
CA ILE A 132 -6.30 12.41 -16.59
C ILE A 132 -7.22 12.51 -17.81
N GLU A 133 -8.53 12.26 -17.67
CA GLU A 133 -9.50 12.39 -18.77
C GLU A 133 -9.59 13.83 -19.31
N GLN A 134 -9.41 14.82 -18.45
CA GLN A 134 -9.38 16.23 -18.81
C GLN A 134 -8.01 16.69 -19.37
N ASP A 135 -7.03 15.79 -19.48
CA ASP A 135 -5.65 16.05 -19.93
C ASP A 135 -4.98 17.24 -19.22
N VAL A 136 -5.23 17.37 -17.91
CA VAL A 136 -4.68 18.49 -17.12
C VAL A 136 -3.21 18.23 -16.84
N LYS A 137 -2.35 19.06 -17.42
CA LYS A 137 -0.89 18.96 -17.21
C LYS A 137 -0.50 19.40 -15.79
N PRO A 138 0.25 18.60 -15.03
CA PRO A 138 0.71 18.94 -13.68
C PRO A 138 1.95 19.83 -13.75
N GLN A 139 1.84 20.97 -14.41
CA GLN A 139 2.90 21.97 -14.52
C GLN A 139 2.31 23.37 -14.34
N LYS A 140 3.03 24.20 -13.59
CA LYS A 140 2.76 25.64 -13.49
C LYS A 140 2.76 26.26 -14.89
N ALA A 141 1.66 26.92 -15.24
CA ALA A 141 1.51 27.60 -16.52
C ALA A 141 2.43 28.84 -16.58
N GLY A 142 2.67 29.35 -17.79
CA GLY A 142 3.58 30.48 -18.02
C GLY A 142 3.13 31.80 -17.37
N ASP A 143 1.83 31.91 -17.06
CA ASP A 143 1.20 32.99 -16.30
C ASP A 143 1.42 32.88 -14.78
N GLY A 144 2.02 31.78 -14.33
CA GLY A 144 2.27 31.48 -12.93
C GLY A 144 1.07 30.90 -12.18
N SER A 145 -0.02 30.57 -12.87
CA SER A 145 -1.14 29.82 -12.29
C SER A 145 -0.85 28.31 -12.30
N TYR A 146 -1.53 27.57 -11.43
CA TYR A 146 -1.49 26.10 -11.43
C TYR A 146 -2.80 25.58 -12.06
N PRO A 147 -2.76 24.99 -13.26
CA PRO A 147 -3.96 24.43 -13.90
C PRO A 147 -4.66 23.38 -13.03
N LEU A 148 -3.85 22.64 -12.25
CA LEU A 148 -4.31 21.58 -11.37
C LEU A 148 -5.15 22.08 -10.19
N ASP A 149 -4.88 23.30 -9.70
CA ASP A 149 -5.58 23.90 -8.57
C ASP A 149 -7.08 24.03 -8.85
N LYS A 150 -7.42 24.58 -10.02
CA LYS A 150 -8.81 24.71 -10.47
C LYS A 150 -9.44 23.35 -10.73
N ALA A 151 -8.72 22.47 -11.44
CA ALA A 151 -9.21 21.17 -11.83
C ALA A 151 -9.49 20.25 -10.63
N LEU A 152 -8.66 20.28 -9.58
CA LEU A 152 -8.88 19.53 -8.33
C LEU A 152 -10.18 19.95 -7.64
N GLY A 153 -10.44 21.26 -7.59
CA GLY A 153 -11.66 21.82 -7.03
C GLY A 153 -12.91 21.36 -7.79
N GLU A 154 -12.87 21.45 -9.13
CA GLU A 154 -13.96 21.05 -10.01
C GLU A 154 -14.21 19.52 -9.97
N ALA A 155 -13.15 18.73 -10.00
CA ALA A 155 -13.22 17.26 -9.94
C ALA A 155 -13.82 16.77 -8.62
N LEU A 156 -13.48 17.38 -7.48
CA LEU A 156 -14.09 17.06 -6.18
C LEU A 156 -15.60 17.34 -6.14
N THR A 157 -16.04 18.42 -6.77
CA THR A 157 -17.47 18.76 -6.84
C THR A 157 -18.23 17.97 -7.89
N SER A 158 -17.54 17.13 -8.67
CA SER A 158 -18.18 16.33 -9.69
C SER A 158 -19.11 15.27 -9.09
N TYR A 159 -20.15 14.95 -9.84
CA TYR A 159 -21.16 13.98 -9.42
C TYR A 159 -20.57 12.61 -9.07
N GLU A 160 -19.62 12.13 -9.88
CA GLU A 160 -19.03 10.79 -9.72
C GLU A 160 -18.22 10.65 -8.43
N VAL A 161 -17.47 11.69 -8.06
CA VAL A 161 -16.68 11.70 -6.82
C VAL A 161 -17.62 11.85 -5.62
N SER A 162 -18.65 12.70 -5.75
CA SER A 162 -19.68 12.88 -4.72
C SER A 162 -20.41 11.58 -4.39
N PHE A 163 -20.65 10.71 -5.38
CA PHE A 163 -21.27 9.40 -5.17
C PHE A 163 -20.40 8.48 -4.30
N CYS A 164 -19.09 8.47 -4.51
CA CYS A 164 -18.15 7.69 -3.68
C CYS A 164 -18.14 8.18 -2.22
N LEU A 165 -18.34 9.48 -2.01
CA LEU A 165 -18.34 10.14 -0.70
C LEU A 165 -19.68 10.09 0.04
N MET A 166 -20.68 9.38 -0.50
CA MET A 166 -21.99 9.22 0.10
C MET A 166 -21.98 8.16 1.21
N HIS A 167 -22.78 8.37 2.26
CA HIS A 167 -23.00 7.38 3.30
C HIS A 167 -23.75 6.19 2.72
N LEU A 168 -23.22 4.99 2.90
CA LEU A 168 -23.84 3.76 2.39
C LEU A 168 -24.74 3.15 3.46
N PRO A 169 -25.85 2.48 3.07
CA PRO A 169 -26.68 1.76 4.01
C PRO A 169 -25.86 0.73 4.78
N LEU A 170 -26.11 0.61 6.08
CA LEU A 170 -25.54 -0.49 6.84
C LEU A 170 -26.06 -1.79 6.22
N LYS A 171 -25.15 -2.66 5.75
CA LYS A 171 -25.53 -4.04 5.43
C LYS A 171 -26.12 -4.62 6.72
N GLY A 172 -27.44 -4.87 6.71
CA GLY A 172 -28.11 -5.58 7.78
C GLY A 172 -27.39 -6.90 8.08
N PRO A 173 -27.59 -7.49 9.27
CA PRO A 173 -26.94 -8.73 9.65
C PRO A 173 -27.13 -9.75 8.53
N SER A 174 -26.03 -10.23 7.94
CA SER A 174 -26.09 -11.32 6.97
C SER A 174 -26.83 -12.48 7.65
N ALA A 175 -27.96 -12.88 7.07
CA ALA A 175 -28.73 -13.98 7.59
C ALA A 175 -27.78 -15.18 7.78
N PRO A 176 -27.77 -15.81 8.98
CA PRO A 176 -26.94 -16.99 9.17
C PRO A 176 -27.32 -18.03 8.12
N PRO A 177 -26.36 -18.78 7.55
CA PRO A 177 -26.65 -19.77 6.53
C PRO A 177 -27.72 -20.73 7.08
N ALA A 178 -28.82 -20.88 6.32
CA ALA A 178 -29.96 -21.70 6.71
C ALA A 178 -29.48 -23.10 7.09
N ARG A 179 -29.68 -23.48 8.36
CA ARG A 179 -29.41 -24.84 8.82
C ARG A 179 -30.42 -25.77 8.13
N PRO A 180 -29.99 -26.86 7.47
CA PRO A 180 -30.93 -27.81 6.87
C PRO A 180 -31.76 -28.48 7.96
N ASN A 181 -33.08 -28.36 7.82
CA ASN A 181 -34.10 -28.82 8.74
C ASN A 181 -34.19 -30.37 8.69
N LYS A 182 -33.59 -31.08 9.65
CA LYS A 182 -33.88 -32.51 9.85
C LYS A 182 -35.21 -32.65 10.59
N ARG A 183 -36.32 -32.68 9.85
CA ARG A 183 -37.62 -33.19 10.33
C ARG A 183 -37.78 -34.62 9.84
N GLY A 184 -38.21 -35.50 10.75
CA GLY A 184 -38.53 -36.89 10.47
C GLY A 184 -38.16 -37.79 11.65
N ARG A 185 -38.96 -37.76 12.72
CA ARG A 185 -39.01 -38.87 13.69
C ARG A 185 -40.47 -39.17 13.95
N ASP A 186 -40.98 -40.16 13.22
CA ASP A 186 -42.26 -40.82 13.46
C ASP A 186 -42.26 -41.54 14.82
N GLU A 187 -43.42 -41.51 15.47
CA GLU A 187 -43.77 -42.23 16.70
C GLU A 187 -43.76 -43.75 16.48
N GLN A 188 -43.24 -44.57 17.41
CA GLN A 188 -43.99 -45.44 18.36
C GLN A 188 -43.04 -46.57 18.83
N PRO A 189 -43.38 -47.45 19.79
CA PRO A 189 -44.01 -47.24 21.10
C PRO A 189 -43.11 -47.80 22.25
N SER A 190 -43.53 -47.57 23.51
CA SER A 190 -42.82 -47.94 24.74
C SER A 190 -42.58 -49.45 24.93
N LYS A 191 -41.44 -49.82 25.54
CA LYS A 191 -41.32 -50.87 26.58
C LYS A 191 -39.87 -51.01 27.12
N GLY A 192 -39.73 -51.11 28.45
CA GLY A 192 -38.77 -52.01 29.10
C GLY A 192 -37.39 -51.47 29.51
N ARG A 193 -37.11 -51.52 30.82
CA ARG A 193 -35.79 -51.33 31.47
C ARG A 193 -34.85 -52.52 31.19
N GLY A 194 -33.53 -52.27 31.10
CA GLY A 194 -32.50 -53.33 31.20
C GLY A 194 -31.07 -52.82 30.99
N ARG A 195 -30.19 -53.06 31.97
CA ARG A 195 -28.74 -52.78 31.95
C ARG A 195 -28.00 -53.77 31.03
N GLY A 196 -26.92 -53.34 30.36
CA GLY A 196 -25.97 -54.23 29.68
C GLY A 196 -24.79 -53.49 29.04
N ARG A 197 -23.57 -54.01 29.24
CA ARG A 197 -22.27 -53.44 28.84
C ARG A 197 -21.83 -53.87 27.43
N ALA A 198 -21.01 -53.00 26.83
CA ALA A 198 -19.84 -53.24 25.94
C ALA A 198 -19.98 -53.83 24.51
N SER A 199 -19.24 -53.16 23.61
CA SER A 199 -18.38 -53.67 22.52
C SER A 199 -18.71 -53.29 21.06
N SER A 200 -17.76 -52.56 20.47
CA SER A 200 -17.14 -52.69 19.13
C SER A 200 -17.93 -53.36 17.98
N SER A 201 -18.18 -52.62 16.89
CA SER A 201 -17.37 -52.69 15.65
C SER A 201 -18.12 -52.23 14.38
N LYS A 202 -17.45 -51.34 13.62
CA LYS A 202 -17.20 -51.34 12.17
C LYS A 202 -18.38 -51.54 11.18
N GLY A 203 -18.71 -50.45 10.46
CA GLY A 203 -19.41 -50.49 9.16
C GLY A 203 -18.95 -49.32 8.26
N LYS A 204 -18.31 -49.66 7.13
CA LYS A 204 -17.77 -48.78 6.08
C LYS A 204 -18.86 -48.37 5.08
N GLY A 205 -18.84 -47.11 4.62
CA GLY A 205 -19.57 -46.64 3.43
C GLY A 205 -18.93 -45.35 2.88
N HIS A 206 -18.40 -45.43 1.66
CA HIS A 206 -17.67 -44.36 0.96
C HIS A 206 -18.61 -43.45 0.15
N SER A 207 -18.39 -42.13 0.18
CA SER A 207 -18.52 -41.26 -1.01
C SER A 207 -17.57 -40.07 -0.91
N LYS A 208 -16.80 -39.87 -1.98
CA LYS A 208 -15.66 -38.93 -2.10
C LYS A 208 -16.13 -37.51 -2.47
N SER A 209 -15.71 -36.50 -1.70
CA SER A 209 -15.40 -35.14 -2.20
C SER A 209 -14.67 -34.27 -1.15
N SER A 210 -13.43 -33.89 -1.47
CA SER A 210 -12.57 -32.83 -0.90
C SER A 210 -11.93 -33.03 0.51
N PRO A 211 -10.59 -32.86 0.69
CA PRO A 211 -9.91 -33.16 1.96
C PRO A 211 -10.21 -32.14 3.07
N SER A 212 -10.92 -32.61 4.09
CA SER A 212 -11.42 -31.85 5.25
C SER A 212 -10.37 -31.59 6.36
N TRP A 213 -9.08 -31.60 6.09
CA TRP A 213 -8.08 -31.72 7.17
C TRP A 213 -6.72 -31.22 6.66
N VAL A 214 -6.23 -30.04 7.04
CA VAL A 214 -5.64 -29.75 8.36
C VAL A 214 -5.91 -28.30 8.77
N SER A 215 -6.84 -28.08 9.70
CA SER A 215 -6.94 -26.78 10.38
C SER A 215 -5.76 -26.66 11.36
N ILE A 216 -4.81 -25.80 11.03
CA ILE A 216 -3.69 -25.46 11.92
C ILE A 216 -4.28 -24.80 13.18
N PRO A 217 -3.98 -25.29 14.40
CA PRO A 217 -4.42 -24.64 15.63
C PRO A 217 -3.99 -23.17 15.67
N LYS A 218 -4.88 -22.28 16.15
CA LYS A 218 -4.65 -20.83 16.15
C LYS A 218 -3.28 -20.43 16.73
N PHE A 219 -2.88 -21.06 17.83
CA PHE A 219 -1.57 -20.84 18.48
C PHE A 219 -0.36 -21.02 17.55
N ILE A 220 -0.43 -21.99 16.63
CA ILE A 220 0.65 -22.29 15.69
C ILE A 220 0.56 -21.36 14.48
N ARG A 221 -0.65 -21.04 14.02
CA ARG A 221 -0.89 -20.13 12.89
C ARG A 221 -0.46 -18.70 13.21
N ASP A 222 -0.79 -18.19 14.39
CA ASP A 222 -0.46 -16.82 14.81
C ASP A 222 1.06 -16.62 14.97
N ARG A 223 1.82 -17.71 15.15
CA ARG A 223 3.29 -17.73 15.20
C ARG A 223 3.97 -18.09 13.87
N GLY A 224 3.19 -18.22 12.79
CA GLY A 224 3.69 -18.51 11.45
C GLY A 224 4.18 -19.95 11.24
N GLY A 225 3.65 -20.92 11.99
CA GLY A 225 4.01 -22.32 11.85
C GLY A 225 3.25 -23.04 10.72
N VAL A 226 3.90 -24.05 10.13
CA VAL A 226 3.36 -24.88 9.05
C VAL A 226 2.81 -26.22 9.57
N ALA A 227 1.83 -26.78 8.86
CA ALA A 227 1.19 -28.06 9.21
C ALA A 227 2.05 -29.30 8.92
N SER A 228 2.93 -29.18 7.92
CA SER A 228 3.71 -30.27 7.37
C SER A 228 5.12 -29.80 7.05
N LEU A 229 6.07 -30.71 7.16
CA LEU A 229 7.43 -30.47 6.66
C LEU A 229 7.43 -30.42 5.12
N PRO A 230 8.49 -29.85 4.51
CA PRO A 230 8.71 -29.96 3.06
C PRO A 230 8.78 -31.41 2.55
N SER A 231 9.08 -32.39 3.41
CA SER A 231 9.07 -33.83 3.12
C SER A 231 7.66 -34.44 3.01
N GLY A 232 6.61 -33.66 3.29
CA GLY A 232 5.22 -34.12 3.27
C GLY A 232 4.76 -34.85 4.54
N GLU A 233 5.63 -34.98 5.54
CA GLU A 233 5.28 -35.57 6.84
C GLU A 233 4.56 -34.55 7.73
N ALA A 234 3.50 -34.97 8.43
CA ALA A 234 2.72 -34.09 9.29
C ALA A 234 3.40 -33.82 10.64
N VAL A 235 3.37 -32.56 11.08
CA VAL A 235 3.94 -32.13 12.36
C VAL A 235 2.96 -32.42 13.51
N CYS A 236 3.48 -32.84 14.67
CA CYS A 236 2.67 -33.01 15.87
C CYS A 236 2.38 -31.64 16.51
N PHE A 237 1.13 -31.20 16.44
CA PHE A 237 0.71 -29.94 17.07
C PHE A 237 0.69 -30.02 18.60
N ASP A 238 0.38 -31.18 19.18
CA ASP A 238 0.37 -31.33 20.64
C ASP A 238 1.78 -31.19 21.23
N PHE A 239 2.82 -31.65 20.53
CA PHE A 239 4.22 -31.42 20.92
C PHE A 239 4.60 -29.93 20.83
N ASN A 240 4.15 -29.22 19.79
CA ASN A 240 4.39 -27.78 19.64
C ASN A 240 3.61 -26.90 20.63
N ILE A 241 2.55 -27.43 21.25
CA ILE A 241 1.72 -26.68 22.23
C ILE A 241 2.10 -27.05 23.67
N HIS A 242 2.43 -28.32 23.95
CA HIS A 242 2.60 -28.86 25.30
C HIS A 242 4.00 -29.40 25.61
N GLY A 243 4.94 -29.33 24.66
CA GLY A 243 6.32 -29.81 24.86
C GLY A 243 6.44 -31.33 24.91
N ASP A 244 7.43 -31.80 25.67
CA ASP A 244 7.73 -33.23 25.89
C ASP A 244 6.58 -34.00 26.58
N LYS A 245 5.56 -33.29 27.06
CA LYS A 245 4.31 -33.88 27.58
C LYS A 245 3.26 -34.02 26.48
N CYS A 246 3.64 -34.58 25.33
CA CYS A 246 2.66 -34.95 24.32
C CYS A 246 1.70 -35.99 24.89
N LYS A 247 0.39 -35.85 24.61
CA LYS A 247 -0.60 -36.91 24.90
C LYS A 247 -0.38 -38.17 24.04
N CYS A 248 0.38 -38.03 22.96
CA CYS A 248 0.89 -39.11 22.17
C CYS A 248 2.11 -39.74 22.87
N LYS A 249 2.16 -41.07 22.96
CA LYS A 249 3.33 -41.76 23.53
C LYS A 249 4.59 -41.36 22.72
N PRO A 250 5.70 -40.97 23.36
CA PRO A 250 6.86 -40.39 22.68
C PRO A 250 7.50 -41.32 21.65
N ASP A 251 7.46 -42.63 21.88
CA ASP A 251 8.03 -43.64 20.96
C ASP A 251 7.10 -44.07 19.82
N SER A 252 5.83 -43.64 19.81
CA SER A 252 4.85 -44.13 18.82
C SER A 252 3.90 -43.04 18.31
N CYS A 253 4.38 -41.80 18.17
CA CYS A 253 3.58 -40.74 17.59
C CYS A 253 3.50 -40.90 16.05
N PRO A 254 2.30 -40.91 15.44
CA PRO A 254 2.14 -40.94 13.98
C PRO A 254 2.51 -39.61 13.30
N ARG A 255 2.92 -38.60 14.06
CA ARG A 255 3.32 -37.26 13.58
C ARG A 255 4.70 -36.91 14.14
N LYS A 256 5.49 -36.14 13.40
CA LYS A 256 6.86 -35.81 13.84
C LYS A 256 6.89 -34.77 14.96
N HIS A 257 7.70 -35.04 15.99
CA HIS A 257 7.99 -34.12 17.10
C HIS A 257 9.08 -33.14 16.70
N VAL A 258 8.71 -32.19 15.84
CA VAL A 258 9.60 -31.12 15.37
C VAL A 258 8.89 -29.78 15.48
N CYS A 259 9.67 -28.71 15.61
CA CYS A 259 9.15 -27.35 15.65
C CYS A 259 8.43 -27.00 14.34
N ALA A 260 7.20 -26.48 14.45
CA ALA A 260 6.38 -26.08 13.30
C ALA A 260 6.93 -24.86 12.52
N LYS A 261 8.00 -24.19 12.98
CA LYS A 261 8.61 -23.03 12.32
C LYS A 261 10.02 -23.29 11.78
N CYS A 262 10.90 -23.92 12.58
CA CYS A 262 12.30 -24.15 12.22
C CYS A 262 12.65 -25.62 12.00
N PHE A 263 11.70 -26.54 12.17
CA PHE A 263 11.88 -27.99 12.00
C PHE A 263 12.94 -28.63 12.91
N GLY A 264 13.41 -27.93 13.94
CA GLY A 264 14.34 -28.48 14.95
C GLY A 264 13.65 -29.42 15.95
N ASN A 265 14.46 -30.22 16.65
CA ASN A 265 14.03 -31.14 17.72
C ASN A 265 13.80 -30.40 19.05
N HIS A 266 12.94 -29.39 19.02
CA HIS A 266 12.47 -28.69 20.21
C HIS A 266 11.00 -28.32 20.05
N PRO A 267 10.25 -28.20 21.15
CA PRO A 267 8.93 -27.61 21.10
C PRO A 267 9.02 -26.11 20.79
N HIS A 268 7.92 -25.54 20.27
CA HIS A 268 7.81 -24.11 19.94
C HIS A 268 7.82 -23.22 21.18
#